data_AF-A0A6L7TZ88-F1
#
_entry.id   AF-A0A6L7TZ88-F1
#
_cell.length_a   1.000
_cell.length_b   1.000
_cell.length_c   1.000
_cell.angle_alpha   90.00
_cell.angle_beta   90.00
_cell.angle_gamma   90.00
#
_symmetry.space_group_name_H-M   'P 1'
#
loop_
_entity.id
_entity.type
_entity.pdbx_description
1 polymer ?
#
loop_
_entity_poly.entity_id
_entity_poly.type
_entity_poly.pdbx_seq_one_letter_code
_entity_poly.pdbx_strand_id
1 'polypeptide(L)'
;MSGAKLQQEILAFMEAGSPDERIFRRRELDRFGSPADVDRALDRLARARKIGSPAEGVWFPIHFVAGLEHPVPHASLRCLATSLLRREGVITRTSRQERNHRLFHETDGREGVWGVPNFEAIGVDQPVNLSLLWNQGGAYTEHQGDPVEHADDCGFTATEIHDPQKLRRRAEQLDLVPTRIEKDICVNAALKGFGSAPWPSGGCLLFAGGTSLVKSWELSPRFSEDVDFWYLDQAYPPDLSEAKKESVHAHLVQTLQEWVLPSIPGTALNSDKSAYRLGSPVQRAFVDYPSVVEDGRTGTLKIEVMFTRSVPGWEAQSVYAFPALTHGPAVELVSRFPCAATWATMQGKLHALTLMHPGQDFQEMRHVHDLGVWMRRTPSKHHYPRMVRQGFVDGVMRNLLDGLLPALETFAESEACHRAYRRYIVDMYPSSRRGDAPDWDSAVRSVRRLWEEMCASDWENSDYDPDPVDLPIEADFKDPPSHAADSAELSAQTKAMRAATEMVHDSEAEIYADYWRKRSTRES
;
A
#
# COMPACT_ATOMS: atom_id res chain seq x y z
N MET A 1 42.99 -34.90 -1.78
CA MET A 1 42.97 -33.79 -0.80
C MET A 1 41.66 -33.84 -0.01
N SER A 2 41.64 -33.58 1.30
CA SER A 2 40.36 -33.53 2.04
C SER A 2 39.52 -32.35 1.54
N GLY A 3 38.19 -32.51 1.51
CA GLY A 3 37.30 -31.46 0.97
C GLY A 3 37.42 -30.11 1.68
N ALA A 4 37.77 -30.11 2.98
CA ALA A 4 38.02 -28.89 3.75
C ALA A 4 39.32 -28.19 3.34
N LYS A 5 40.38 -28.96 3.05
CA LYS A 5 41.67 -28.41 2.59
C LYS A 5 41.53 -27.80 1.19
N LEU A 6 40.77 -28.43 0.30
CA LEU A 6 40.48 -27.90 -1.03
C LEU A 6 39.76 -26.55 -0.99
N GLN A 7 38.77 -26.40 -0.12
CA GLN A 7 38.05 -25.12 0.07
C GLN A 7 38.99 -24.01 0.55
N GLN A 8 39.86 -24.31 1.51
CA GLN A 8 40.83 -23.35 2.04
C GLN A 8 41.83 -22.92 0.97
N GLU A 9 42.31 -23.83 0.13
CA GLU A 9 43.24 -23.51 -0.96
C GLU A 9 42.60 -22.66 -2.07
N ILE A 10 41.34 -22.97 -2.45
CA ILE A 10 40.58 -22.15 -3.41
C ILE A 10 40.36 -20.75 -2.85
N LEU A 11 39.88 -20.63 -1.61
CA LEU A 11 39.59 -19.33 -1.00
C LEU A 11 40.86 -18.50 -0.82
N ALA A 12 41.95 -19.10 -0.31
CA ALA A 12 43.23 -18.42 -0.14
C ALA A 12 43.80 -17.94 -1.48
N PHE A 13 43.65 -18.72 -2.56
CA PHE A 13 44.05 -18.26 -3.89
C PHE A 13 43.23 -17.06 -4.35
N MET A 14 41.91 -17.11 -4.16
CA MET A 14 41.05 -16.00 -4.58
C MET A 14 41.33 -14.73 -3.77
N GLU A 15 41.73 -14.86 -2.51
CA GLU A 15 42.12 -13.76 -1.64
C GLU A 15 43.55 -13.25 -1.88
N ALA A 16 44.45 -14.08 -2.41
CA ALA A 16 45.82 -13.68 -2.74
C ALA A 16 45.93 -12.83 -4.01
N GLY A 17 44.91 -12.85 -4.88
CA GLY A 17 44.85 -11.97 -6.06
C GLY A 17 44.80 -10.49 -5.67
N SER A 18 45.38 -9.63 -6.52
CA SER A 18 45.24 -8.18 -6.33
C SER A 18 43.75 -7.79 -6.39
N PRO A 19 43.30 -6.75 -5.65
CA PRO A 19 41.90 -6.30 -5.62
C PRO A 19 41.18 -6.35 -6.98
N ASP A 20 41.81 -5.82 -8.02
CA ASP A 20 41.23 -5.70 -9.36
C ASP A 20 41.18 -7.03 -10.14
N GLU A 21 41.79 -8.09 -9.61
CA GLU A 21 41.92 -9.42 -10.22
C GLU A 21 41.17 -10.53 -9.45
N ARG A 22 40.39 -10.18 -8.42
CA ARG A 22 39.67 -11.17 -7.58
C ARG A 22 38.39 -11.73 -8.20
N ILE A 23 38.34 -11.80 -9.53
CA ILE A 23 37.26 -12.42 -10.30
C ILE A 23 37.87 -13.57 -11.09
N PHE A 24 37.40 -14.78 -10.82
CA PHE A 24 37.99 -16.01 -11.34
C PHE A 24 36.99 -16.74 -12.20
N ARG A 25 37.39 -17.13 -13.40
CA ARG A 25 36.62 -18.10 -14.19
C ARG A 25 36.74 -19.47 -13.56
N ARG A 26 35.69 -20.28 -13.71
CA ARG A 26 35.64 -21.65 -13.20
C ARG A 26 36.85 -22.47 -13.66
N ARG A 27 37.31 -22.28 -14.91
CA ARG A 27 38.50 -22.95 -15.46
C ARG A 27 39.80 -22.62 -14.73
N GLU A 28 39.90 -21.43 -14.12
CA GLU A 28 41.08 -21.01 -13.37
C GLU A 28 41.17 -21.73 -12.02
N LEU A 29 40.04 -22.30 -11.56
CA LEU A 29 39.92 -23.06 -10.32
C LEU A 29 40.08 -24.58 -10.56
N ASP A 30 40.09 -25.06 -11.80
CA ASP A 30 40.32 -26.49 -12.11
C ASP A 30 41.71 -26.97 -11.68
N ARG A 31 42.67 -26.06 -11.50
CA ARG A 31 44.02 -26.40 -11.02
C ARG A 31 44.04 -26.95 -9.59
N PHE A 32 42.97 -26.78 -8.81
CA PHE A 32 42.91 -27.22 -7.42
C PHE A 32 42.43 -28.68 -7.27
N GLY A 33 41.85 -29.29 -8.31
CA GLY A 33 41.38 -30.68 -8.21
C GLY A 33 40.57 -31.14 -9.43
N SER A 34 39.92 -32.29 -9.33
CA SER A 34 39.01 -32.73 -10.39
C SER A 34 37.83 -31.75 -10.53
N PRO A 35 37.22 -31.60 -11.73
CA PRO A 35 36.10 -30.68 -11.91
C PRO A 35 34.97 -30.91 -10.90
N ALA A 36 34.63 -32.17 -10.63
CA ALA A 36 33.59 -32.52 -9.65
C ALA A 36 33.98 -32.16 -8.21
N ASP A 37 35.26 -32.22 -7.84
CA ASP A 37 35.73 -31.81 -6.52
C ASP A 37 35.72 -30.29 -6.36
N VAL A 38 36.12 -29.56 -7.41
CA VAL A 38 36.12 -28.09 -7.42
C VAL A 38 34.68 -27.58 -7.43
N ASP A 39 33.77 -28.16 -8.22
CA ASP A 39 32.35 -27.80 -8.18
C ASP A 39 31.77 -28.00 -6.78
N ARG A 40 32.00 -29.16 -6.16
CA ARG A 40 31.57 -29.42 -4.78
C ARG A 40 32.18 -28.45 -3.77
N ALA A 41 33.41 -28.01 -3.97
CA ALA A 41 34.07 -27.04 -3.10
C ALA A 41 33.46 -25.65 -3.27
N LEU A 42 33.24 -25.19 -4.49
CA LEU A 42 32.60 -23.91 -4.81
C LEU A 42 31.16 -23.86 -4.29
N ASP A 43 30.41 -24.94 -4.47
CA ASP A 43 29.06 -25.10 -3.92
C ASP A 43 29.03 -24.95 -2.40
N ARG A 44 29.99 -25.56 -1.70
CA ARG A 44 30.09 -25.47 -0.24
C ARG A 44 30.53 -24.07 0.20
N LEU A 45 31.46 -23.43 -0.52
CA LEU A 45 31.89 -22.06 -0.25
C LEU A 45 30.76 -21.05 -0.51
N ALA A 46 29.94 -21.27 -1.54
CA ALA A 46 28.76 -20.47 -1.87
C ALA A 46 27.69 -20.62 -0.78
N ARG A 47 27.35 -21.86 -0.39
CA ARG A 47 26.43 -22.13 0.73
C ARG A 47 26.91 -21.53 2.05
N ALA A 48 28.23 -21.54 2.29
CA ALA A 48 28.86 -20.91 3.44
C ALA A 48 29.05 -19.38 3.30
N ARG A 49 28.54 -18.77 2.22
CA ARG A 49 28.62 -17.34 1.92
C ARG A 49 30.05 -16.77 1.95
N LYS A 50 31.01 -17.53 1.43
CA LYS A 50 32.41 -17.12 1.25
C LYS A 50 32.71 -16.60 -0.16
N ILE A 51 31.97 -17.07 -1.17
CA ILE A 51 32.13 -16.68 -2.57
C ILE A 51 30.77 -16.44 -3.24
N GLY A 52 30.74 -15.54 -4.23
CA GLY A 52 29.57 -15.23 -5.05
C GLY A 52 29.83 -15.58 -6.53
N SER A 53 28.75 -15.72 -7.30
CA SER A 53 28.81 -15.97 -8.74
C SER A 53 27.85 -15.04 -9.48
N PRO A 54 28.35 -14.14 -10.34
CA PRO A 54 27.49 -13.20 -11.08
C PRO A 54 26.90 -13.83 -12.35
N ALA A 55 27.46 -14.97 -12.78
CA ALA A 55 27.03 -15.78 -13.91
C ALA A 55 27.65 -17.17 -13.75
N GLU A 56 26.98 -18.21 -14.28
CA GLU A 56 27.53 -19.56 -14.29
C GLU A 56 28.96 -19.57 -14.83
N GLY A 57 29.88 -20.12 -14.04
CA GLY A 57 31.29 -20.22 -14.42
C GLY A 57 32.17 -19.03 -14.03
N VAL A 58 31.67 -18.03 -13.30
CA VAL A 58 32.49 -16.92 -12.76
C VAL A 58 32.28 -16.82 -11.25
N TRP A 59 33.38 -16.65 -10.50
CA TRP A 59 33.41 -16.69 -9.04
C TRP A 59 34.27 -15.56 -8.44
N PHE A 60 33.86 -15.00 -7.31
CA PHE A 60 34.63 -13.97 -6.58
C PHE A 60 34.46 -14.11 -5.06
N PRO A 61 35.44 -13.70 -4.23
CA PRO A 61 35.28 -13.66 -2.78
C PRO A 61 34.23 -12.63 -2.37
N ILE A 62 33.27 -13.01 -1.52
CA ILE A 62 32.24 -12.07 -1.04
C ILE A 62 32.89 -10.93 -0.21
N HIS A 63 33.99 -11.22 0.47
CA HIS A 63 34.72 -10.26 1.30
C HIS A 63 35.42 -9.15 0.50
N PHE A 64 35.53 -9.28 -0.84
CA PHE A 64 36.04 -8.21 -1.71
C PHE A 64 34.96 -7.17 -2.06
N VAL A 65 33.69 -7.57 -2.06
CA VAL A 65 32.58 -6.60 -2.03
C VAL A 65 32.54 -5.91 -0.65
N ALA A 66 33.04 -6.59 0.39
CA ALA A 66 33.20 -6.07 1.75
C ALA A 66 34.46 -5.20 1.97
N GLY A 67 34.94 -4.51 0.92
CA GLY A 67 35.82 -3.34 1.01
C GLY A 67 35.12 -2.03 0.66
N LEU A 68 33.84 -2.09 0.27
CA LEU A 68 32.94 -0.94 0.21
C LEU A 68 32.06 -1.03 1.44
N GLU A 69 32.03 0.02 2.27
CA GLU A 69 31.16 0.11 3.44
C GLU A 69 29.65 0.21 3.07
N HIS A 70 29.33 0.13 1.77
CA HIS A 70 28.00 0.30 1.16
C HIS A 70 27.70 -0.76 0.10
N PRO A 71 26.42 -1.08 -0.19
CA PRO A 71 26.08 -2.04 -1.23
C PRO A 71 26.35 -1.38 -2.58
N VAL A 72 26.93 -2.11 -3.52
CA VAL A 72 27.07 -1.60 -4.89
C VAL A 72 25.65 -1.46 -5.48
N PRO A 73 25.17 -0.25 -5.83
CA PRO A 73 23.85 -0.06 -6.40
C PRO A 73 23.69 -0.90 -7.68
N HIS A 74 22.46 -1.36 -7.98
CA HIS A 74 22.15 -2.13 -9.19
C HIS A 74 22.68 -1.46 -10.48
N ALA A 75 22.65 -0.12 -10.53
CA ALA A 75 23.21 0.67 -11.62
C ALA A 75 24.75 0.54 -11.77
N SER A 76 25.46 0.39 -10.66
CA SER A 76 26.93 0.24 -10.63
C SER A 76 27.37 -1.16 -11.03
N LEU A 77 26.63 -2.21 -10.64
CA LEU A 77 26.84 -3.58 -11.16
C LEU A 77 26.54 -3.69 -12.66
N ARG A 78 25.50 -2.98 -13.14
CA ARG A 78 25.18 -2.85 -14.57
C ARG A 78 26.31 -2.17 -15.36
N CYS A 79 26.86 -1.07 -14.83
CA CYS A 79 28.00 -0.38 -15.42
C CYS A 79 29.28 -1.23 -15.37
N LEU A 80 29.54 -1.94 -14.26
CA LEU A 80 30.70 -2.82 -14.11
C LEU A 80 30.62 -4.00 -15.07
N ALA A 81 29.48 -4.69 -15.15
CA ALA A 81 29.26 -5.80 -16.07
C ALA A 81 29.39 -5.38 -17.54
N THR A 82 28.82 -4.22 -17.91
CA THR A 82 28.94 -3.68 -19.28
C THR A 82 30.37 -3.26 -19.60
N SER A 83 31.10 -2.68 -18.64
CA SER A 83 32.49 -2.27 -18.79
C SER A 83 33.44 -3.47 -18.90
N LEU A 84 33.20 -4.53 -18.12
CA LEU A 84 33.92 -5.80 -18.16
C LEU A 84 33.72 -6.54 -19.48
N LEU A 85 32.48 -6.63 -19.97
CA LEU A 85 32.17 -7.25 -21.26
C LEU A 85 32.83 -6.49 -22.43
N ARG A 86 32.84 -5.16 -22.39
CA ARG A 86 33.54 -4.35 -23.41
C ARG A 86 35.07 -4.49 -23.35
N ARG A 87 35.67 -4.60 -22.16
CA ARG A 87 37.12 -4.82 -21.98
C ARG A 87 37.58 -6.16 -22.57
N GLU A 88 36.74 -7.19 -22.49
CA GLU A 88 36.98 -8.52 -23.07
C GLU A 88 36.67 -8.60 -24.58
N GLY A 89 36.41 -7.46 -25.23
CA GLY A 89 36.07 -7.42 -26.66
C GLY A 89 34.67 -7.96 -26.99
N VAL A 90 33.84 -8.21 -25.99
CA VAL A 90 32.47 -8.68 -26.18
C VAL A 90 31.58 -7.51 -26.55
N ILE A 91 31.09 -7.51 -27.79
CA ILE A 91 30.15 -6.51 -28.27
C ILE A 91 28.78 -6.80 -27.66
N THR A 92 28.41 -6.05 -26.63
CA THR A 92 27.08 -6.11 -26.03
C THR A 92 26.08 -5.32 -26.88
N ARG A 93 24.95 -5.92 -27.27
CA ARG A 93 23.79 -5.16 -27.73
C ARG A 93 22.70 -5.17 -26.67
N THR A 94 21.93 -4.09 -26.60
CA THR A 94 20.66 -4.11 -25.88
C THR A 94 19.80 -5.22 -26.48
N SER A 95 19.42 -6.18 -25.63
CA SER A 95 18.60 -7.31 -26.05
C SER A 95 17.28 -6.80 -26.63
N ARG A 96 16.61 -7.65 -27.42
CA ARG A 96 15.27 -7.34 -27.93
C ARG A 96 14.29 -7.03 -26.77
N GLN A 97 14.47 -7.67 -25.61
CA GLN A 97 13.65 -7.45 -24.42
C GLN A 97 13.91 -6.08 -23.78
N GLU A 98 15.16 -5.66 -23.62
CA GLU A 98 15.49 -4.31 -23.12
C GLU A 98 15.01 -3.21 -24.09
N ARG A 99 15.10 -3.46 -25.41
CA ARG A 99 14.54 -2.57 -26.43
C ARG A 99 13.02 -2.48 -26.33
N ASN A 100 12.33 -3.61 -26.17
CA ASN A 100 10.87 -3.63 -25.97
C ASN A 100 10.46 -3.00 -24.64
N HIS A 101 11.30 -3.09 -23.60
CA HIS A 101 11.06 -2.44 -22.31
C HIS A 101 11.22 -0.91 -22.41
N ARG A 102 12.24 -0.43 -23.13
CA ARG A 102 12.34 1.01 -23.47
C ARG A 102 11.18 1.47 -24.33
N LEU A 103 10.84 0.72 -25.38
CA LEU A 103 9.71 1.04 -26.26
C LEU A 103 8.39 1.08 -25.47
N PHE A 104 8.21 0.21 -24.48
CA PHE A 104 7.07 0.22 -23.57
C PHE A 104 7.01 1.52 -22.75
N HIS A 105 8.12 1.97 -22.17
CA HIS A 105 8.16 3.24 -21.43
C HIS A 105 8.04 4.47 -22.33
N GLU A 106 8.57 4.41 -23.55
CA GLU A 106 8.47 5.48 -24.56
C GLU A 106 7.08 5.56 -25.21
N THR A 107 6.24 4.51 -25.07
CA THR A 107 4.89 4.42 -25.67
C THR A 107 3.76 4.38 -24.64
N ASP A 108 4.03 4.70 -23.37
CA ASP A 108 3.05 4.58 -22.26
C ASP A 108 2.36 3.20 -22.23
N GLY A 109 3.14 2.16 -22.45
CA GLY A 109 2.72 0.78 -22.33
C GLY A 109 1.88 0.20 -23.47
N ARG A 110 1.83 0.87 -24.62
CA ARG A 110 1.04 0.43 -25.78
C ARG A 110 1.68 -0.69 -26.59
N GLU A 111 3.01 -0.82 -26.58
CA GLU A 111 3.71 -1.94 -27.21
C GLU A 111 4.84 -2.50 -26.33
N GLY A 112 4.84 -3.81 -26.05
CA GLY A 112 5.92 -4.52 -25.36
C GLY A 112 5.49 -5.79 -24.60
N VAL A 113 6.34 -6.82 -24.56
CA VAL A 113 6.15 -8.07 -23.78
C VAL A 113 7.03 -8.02 -22.52
N TRP A 114 6.47 -8.38 -21.36
CA TRP A 114 7.16 -8.42 -20.07
C TRP A 114 8.16 -9.58 -19.98
N GLY A 115 9.40 -9.28 -19.58
CA GLY A 115 10.43 -10.25 -19.21
C GLY A 115 11.56 -9.56 -18.45
N VAL A 116 12.20 -10.27 -17.51
CA VAL A 116 13.40 -9.84 -16.77
C VAL A 116 14.50 -9.42 -17.78
N PRO A 117 15.26 -8.32 -17.56
CA PRO A 117 16.23 -7.86 -18.55
C PRO A 117 17.36 -8.89 -18.71
N ASN A 118 17.40 -9.55 -19.87
CA ASN A 118 18.54 -10.35 -20.31
C ASN A 118 19.44 -9.51 -21.21
N PHE A 119 20.75 -9.76 -21.18
CA PHE A 119 21.70 -9.27 -22.18
C PHE A 119 21.95 -10.38 -23.21
N GLU A 120 22.11 -10.01 -24.49
CA GLU A 120 22.64 -10.92 -25.50
C GLU A 120 24.09 -10.54 -25.80
N ALA A 121 25.03 -11.42 -25.48
CA ALA A 121 26.41 -11.31 -25.93
C ALA A 121 26.48 -11.75 -27.40
N ILE A 122 27.00 -10.88 -28.28
CA ILE A 122 27.17 -11.20 -29.71
C ILE A 122 28.63 -11.59 -29.96
N GLY A 123 28.85 -12.76 -30.57
CA GLY A 123 30.19 -13.28 -30.91
C GLY A 123 30.70 -14.41 -30.02
N VAL A 124 29.83 -15.05 -29.23
CA VAL A 124 30.12 -16.29 -28.49
C VAL A 124 29.32 -17.45 -29.11
N ASP A 125 29.92 -18.64 -29.18
CA ASP A 125 29.33 -19.82 -29.86
C ASP A 125 28.00 -20.29 -29.27
N GLN A 126 27.65 -19.84 -28.06
CA GLN A 126 26.32 -20.02 -27.45
C GLN A 126 25.88 -18.73 -26.73
N PRO A 127 24.59 -18.34 -26.82
CA PRO A 127 24.06 -17.17 -26.13
C PRO A 127 24.07 -17.39 -24.60
N VAL A 128 24.74 -16.49 -23.87
CA VAL A 128 24.81 -16.52 -22.40
C VAL A 128 23.76 -15.57 -21.84
N ASN A 129 22.82 -16.10 -21.03
CA ASN A 129 21.84 -15.30 -20.32
C ASN A 129 22.39 -14.89 -18.94
N LEU A 130 22.44 -13.58 -18.67
CA LEU A 130 22.81 -13.03 -17.37
C LEU A 130 21.56 -12.86 -16.50
N SER A 131 21.39 -13.69 -15.48
CA SER A 131 20.33 -13.55 -14.47
C SER A 131 20.96 -13.12 -13.14
N LEU A 132 20.80 -11.85 -12.75
CA LEU A 132 21.21 -11.36 -11.44
C LEU A 132 20.15 -11.77 -10.40
N LEU A 133 20.46 -12.79 -9.60
CA LEU A 133 19.65 -13.20 -8.45
C LEU A 133 20.14 -12.49 -7.19
N TRP A 134 19.27 -11.77 -6.49
CA TRP A 134 19.49 -11.36 -5.10
C TRP A 134 18.27 -11.75 -4.25
N ASN A 135 18.51 -12.52 -3.19
CA ASN A 135 17.51 -12.90 -2.18
C ASN A 135 17.90 -12.34 -0.79
N GLN A 136 16.97 -11.57 -0.21
CA GLN A 136 16.69 -11.23 1.21
C GLN A 136 17.83 -10.88 2.21
N GLY A 137 17.64 -9.76 2.93
CA GLY A 137 18.11 -9.52 4.31
C GLY A 137 19.20 -8.45 4.46
N GLY A 138 18.86 -7.30 5.06
CA GLY A 138 19.74 -6.13 5.19
C GLY A 138 20.66 -6.08 6.43
N ALA A 139 21.54 -5.08 6.45
CA ALA A 139 22.04 -4.29 7.59
C ALA A 139 22.99 -3.19 7.04
N TYR A 140 22.82 -1.92 7.47
CA TYR A 140 23.80 -0.84 7.26
C TYR A 140 24.15 -0.19 8.59
N THR A 141 25.43 0.01 8.81
CA THR A 141 25.99 0.95 9.79
C THR A 141 26.71 2.07 9.06
N GLU A 142 26.56 3.25 9.64
CA GLU A 142 26.93 4.60 9.26
C GLU A 142 28.44 4.87 9.32
N HIS A 143 29.02 5.62 8.36
CA HIS A 143 29.81 6.81 8.72
C HIS A 143 30.20 7.76 7.55
N GLN A 144 29.92 9.05 7.83
CA GLN A 144 30.56 10.30 7.40
C GLN A 144 30.29 10.86 6.00
N GLY A 145 29.35 11.80 5.96
CA GLY A 145 29.35 12.79 4.90
C GLY A 145 28.21 13.81 4.83
N ASP A 146 27.21 13.80 5.71
CA ASP A 146 26.26 14.91 5.92
C ASP A 146 25.48 14.69 7.23
N PRO A 147 24.93 15.73 7.89
CA PRO A 147 24.43 15.64 9.25
C PRO A 147 23.30 14.62 9.38
N VAL A 148 23.48 13.75 10.36
CA VAL A 148 22.58 12.68 10.78
C VAL A 148 21.17 13.22 11.04
N GLU A 149 20.27 13.06 10.08
CA GLU A 149 18.86 12.81 10.40
C GLU A 149 18.77 11.34 10.80
N HIS A 150 18.49 11.13 12.08
CA HIS A 150 18.54 9.85 12.76
C HIS A 150 17.82 8.72 12.00
N ALA A 151 18.41 7.53 12.00
CA ALA A 151 17.73 6.27 11.67
C ALA A 151 16.56 5.91 12.62
N ASP A 152 16.20 6.81 13.55
CA ASP A 152 15.00 6.77 14.38
C ASP A 152 13.80 7.47 13.72
N ASP A 153 13.94 7.98 12.50
CA ASP A 153 12.91 8.70 11.77
C ASP A 153 11.87 7.74 11.14
N CYS A 154 11.26 6.92 12.01
CA CYS A 154 10.44 5.76 11.71
C CYS A 154 8.97 6.09 11.41
N GLY A 155 8.61 7.37 11.38
CA GLY A 155 7.25 7.83 11.12
C GLY A 155 7.27 9.06 10.23
N PHE A 156 6.38 9.10 9.25
CA PHE A 156 6.08 10.36 8.59
C PHE A 156 5.38 11.25 9.61
N THR A 157 6.04 12.30 10.08
CA THR A 157 5.34 13.39 10.79
C THR A 157 4.55 14.21 9.75
N ALA A 158 3.47 14.89 10.16
CA ALA A 158 2.63 15.67 9.23
C ALA A 158 3.43 16.74 8.45
N THR A 159 4.58 17.16 8.97
CA THR A 159 5.52 18.11 8.34
C THR A 159 6.37 17.51 7.21
N GLU A 160 6.43 16.18 7.09
CA GLU A 160 7.30 15.48 6.13
C GLU A 160 6.59 15.07 4.84
N ILE A 161 5.29 15.34 4.74
CA ILE A 161 4.50 15.27 3.49
C ILE A 161 5.16 16.11 2.39
N HIS A 162 5.94 17.13 2.77
CA HIS A 162 6.53 18.09 1.84
C HIS A 162 7.88 17.65 1.27
N ASP A 163 8.47 16.54 1.72
CA ASP A 163 9.72 16.02 1.14
C ASP A 163 9.44 14.93 0.09
N PRO A 164 9.40 15.28 -1.20
CA PRO A 164 9.18 14.30 -2.26
C PRO A 164 10.31 13.27 -2.35
N GLN A 165 11.53 13.60 -1.92
CA GLN A 165 12.64 12.64 -1.90
C GLN A 165 12.45 11.62 -0.78
N LYS A 166 11.96 12.02 0.40
CA LYS A 166 11.61 11.07 1.49
C LYS A 166 10.50 10.13 1.06
N LEU A 167 9.44 10.65 0.42
CA LEU A 167 8.35 9.82 -0.11
C LEU A 167 8.83 8.83 -1.17
N ARG A 168 9.66 9.28 -2.13
CA ARG A 168 10.25 8.41 -3.16
C ARG A 168 11.15 7.34 -2.55
N ARG A 169 12.04 7.70 -1.62
CA ARG A 169 12.90 6.75 -0.90
C ARG A 169 12.07 5.70 -0.17
N ARG A 170 10.98 6.09 0.50
CA ARG A 170 10.11 5.12 1.18
C ARG A 170 9.39 4.21 0.21
N ALA A 171 8.87 4.77 -0.88
CA ALA A 171 8.21 3.99 -1.91
C ALA A 171 9.16 2.95 -2.51
N GLU A 172 10.41 3.34 -2.80
CA GLU A 172 11.48 2.43 -3.25
C GLU A 172 11.76 1.33 -2.22
N GLN A 173 11.88 1.65 -0.93
CA GLN A 173 12.09 0.67 0.13
C GLN A 173 10.95 -0.35 0.23
N LEU A 174 9.72 0.08 -0.02
CA LEU A 174 8.54 -0.77 0.03
C LEU A 174 8.22 -1.44 -1.30
N ASP A 175 8.96 -1.11 -2.37
CA ASP A 175 8.69 -1.51 -3.77
C ASP A 175 7.26 -1.12 -4.20
N LEU A 176 6.93 0.15 -4.02
CA LEU A 176 5.64 0.77 -4.31
C LEU A 176 5.81 2.04 -5.13
N VAL A 177 4.72 2.51 -5.72
CA VAL A 177 4.69 3.80 -6.42
C VAL A 177 4.59 4.94 -5.38
N PRO A 178 5.38 6.02 -5.49
CA PRO A 178 5.40 7.13 -4.52
C PRO A 178 4.03 7.75 -4.22
N THR A 179 3.16 7.85 -5.22
CA THR A 179 1.80 8.38 -5.06
C THR A 179 0.93 7.56 -4.11
N ARG A 180 1.25 6.28 -3.88
CA ARG A 180 0.55 5.46 -2.86
C ARG A 180 0.91 5.88 -1.45
N ILE A 181 2.18 6.17 -1.22
CA ILE A 181 2.68 6.62 0.07
C ILE A 181 2.08 7.99 0.38
N GLU A 182 2.15 8.92 -0.59
CA GLU A 182 1.55 10.25 -0.48
C GLU A 182 0.05 10.16 -0.14
N LYS A 183 -0.71 9.36 -0.90
CA LYS A 183 -2.15 9.21 -0.67
C LYS A 183 -2.48 8.60 0.70
N ASP A 184 -1.71 7.63 1.18
CA ASP A 184 -1.92 7.06 2.53
C ASP A 184 -1.74 8.11 3.62
N ILE A 185 -0.79 9.03 3.45
CA ILE A 185 -0.61 10.11 4.42
C ILE A 185 -1.80 11.06 4.42
N CYS A 186 -2.37 11.40 3.26
CA CYS A 186 -3.61 12.16 3.18
C CYS A 186 -4.78 11.43 3.85
N VAL A 187 -4.87 10.09 3.69
CA VAL A 187 -5.85 9.26 4.40
C VAL A 187 -5.64 9.34 5.92
N ASN A 188 -4.39 9.27 6.40
CA ASN A 188 -4.08 9.37 7.83
C ASN A 188 -4.50 10.72 8.43
N ALA A 189 -4.23 11.81 7.71
CA ALA A 189 -4.65 13.15 8.10
C ALA A 189 -6.19 13.27 8.16
N ALA A 190 -6.89 12.69 7.18
CA ALA A 190 -8.36 12.64 7.20
C ALA A 190 -8.89 11.87 8.41
N LEU A 191 -8.38 10.66 8.67
CA LEU A 191 -8.82 9.85 9.80
C LEU A 191 -8.56 10.53 11.15
N LYS A 192 -7.42 11.18 11.31
CA LYS A 192 -7.10 11.98 12.50
C LYS A 192 -8.07 13.16 12.67
N GLY A 193 -8.38 13.87 11.58
CA GLY A 193 -9.35 14.96 11.58
C GLY A 193 -10.76 14.49 11.96
N PHE A 194 -11.26 13.43 11.34
CA PHE A 194 -12.56 12.83 11.69
C PHE A 194 -12.61 12.29 13.12
N GLY A 195 -11.51 11.75 13.64
CA GLY A 195 -11.44 11.25 15.02
C GLY A 195 -11.48 12.37 16.05
N SER A 196 -11.06 13.58 15.67
CA SER A 196 -11.06 14.76 16.54
C SER A 196 -12.34 15.59 16.43
N ALA A 197 -13.05 15.49 15.31
CA ALA A 197 -14.23 16.28 15.03
C ALA A 197 -15.43 15.94 15.94
N PRO A 198 -16.34 16.89 16.19
CA PRO A 198 -17.66 16.59 16.75
C PRO A 198 -18.45 15.64 15.85
N TRP A 199 -19.30 14.81 16.45
CA TRP A 199 -20.20 13.95 15.68
C TRP A 199 -21.34 14.74 15.03
N PRO A 200 -21.94 14.22 13.94
CA PRO A 200 -23.14 14.80 13.36
C PRO A 200 -24.29 14.80 14.38
N SER A 201 -25.10 15.85 14.38
CA SER A 201 -26.24 15.96 15.31
C SER A 201 -27.21 14.78 15.14
N GLY A 202 -27.51 14.11 16.26
CA GLY A 202 -28.44 12.98 16.31
C GLY A 202 -27.92 11.71 15.62
N GLY A 203 -26.61 11.54 15.47
CA GLY A 203 -26.04 10.33 14.89
C GLY A 203 -24.53 10.20 15.09
N CYS A 204 -23.94 9.22 14.40
CA CYS A 204 -22.49 9.01 14.39
C CYS A 204 -22.02 8.53 13.02
N LEU A 205 -20.71 8.68 12.76
CA LEU A 205 -20.04 8.10 11.59
C LEU A 205 -19.25 6.87 12.04
N LEU A 206 -19.64 5.70 11.56
CA LEU A 206 -18.88 4.46 11.75
C LEU A 206 -17.83 4.31 10.66
N PHE A 207 -16.57 4.18 11.04
CA PHE A 207 -15.49 3.93 10.07
C PHE A 207 -15.59 2.53 9.48
N ALA A 208 -15.62 2.44 8.15
CA ALA A 208 -15.96 1.23 7.41
C ALA A 208 -15.07 1.05 6.17
N GLY A 209 -15.45 0.07 5.33
CA GLY A 209 -14.88 -0.11 4.01
C GLY A 209 -13.51 -0.78 4.01
N GLY A 210 -12.75 -0.60 2.92
CA GLY A 210 -11.44 -1.24 2.77
C GLY A 210 -10.41 -0.72 3.75
N THR A 211 -10.53 0.55 4.15
CA THR A 211 -9.51 1.25 4.93
C THR A 211 -9.64 0.94 6.41
N SER A 212 -10.85 0.77 6.96
CA SER A 212 -11.02 0.32 8.34
C SER A 212 -10.47 -1.09 8.55
N LEU A 213 -10.64 -1.98 7.56
CA LEU A 213 -10.08 -3.33 7.61
C LEU A 213 -8.56 -3.34 7.72
N VAL A 214 -7.89 -2.36 7.10
CA VAL A 214 -6.43 -2.24 7.10
C VAL A 214 -5.94 -1.53 8.36
N LYS A 215 -6.53 -0.38 8.69
CA LYS A 215 -5.99 0.55 9.71
C LYS A 215 -6.54 0.34 11.11
N SER A 216 -7.69 -0.33 11.26
CA SER A 216 -8.29 -0.60 12.57
C SER A 216 -8.30 -2.09 12.91
N TRP A 217 -8.63 -2.93 11.94
CA TRP A 217 -8.73 -4.37 12.14
C TRP A 217 -7.44 -5.13 11.79
N GLU A 218 -6.44 -4.44 11.24
CA GLU A 218 -5.15 -5.01 10.79
C GLU A 218 -5.31 -6.28 9.93
N LEU A 219 -6.43 -6.38 9.22
CA LEU A 219 -6.85 -7.58 8.53
C LEU A 219 -5.95 -7.86 7.33
N SER A 220 -5.45 -6.81 6.68
CA SER A 220 -4.63 -6.91 5.48
C SER A 220 -3.51 -5.88 5.50
N PRO A 221 -2.25 -6.26 5.20
CA PRO A 221 -1.14 -5.33 5.11
C PRO A 221 -1.06 -4.68 3.72
N ARG A 222 -2.22 -4.27 3.17
CA ARG A 222 -2.34 -3.64 1.84
C ARG A 222 -2.73 -2.18 1.96
N PHE A 223 -2.28 -1.34 1.03
CA PHE A 223 -2.76 0.04 0.95
C PHE A 223 -4.27 0.10 0.66
N SER A 224 -4.91 1.12 1.23
CA SER A 224 -6.29 1.46 0.98
C SER A 224 -6.42 2.99 0.91
N GLU A 225 -7.19 3.46 -0.06
CA GLU A 225 -7.08 4.82 -0.57
C GLU A 225 -8.29 5.71 -0.30
N ASP A 226 -9.42 5.08 0.03
CA ASP A 226 -10.71 5.74 0.22
C ASP A 226 -11.03 5.79 1.71
N VAL A 227 -11.79 6.79 2.17
CA VAL A 227 -12.29 6.83 3.55
C VAL A 227 -13.79 6.64 3.52
N ASP A 228 -14.25 5.48 3.95
CA ASP A 228 -15.66 5.11 3.93
C ASP A 228 -16.25 5.15 5.34
N PHE A 229 -17.42 5.76 5.48
CA PHE A 229 -18.20 5.79 6.71
C PHE A 229 -19.61 5.29 6.49
N TRP A 230 -20.21 4.69 7.50
CA TRP A 230 -21.65 4.50 7.58
C TRP A 230 -22.23 5.50 8.57
N TYR A 231 -23.30 6.20 8.20
CA TYR A 231 -24.02 7.05 9.13
C TYR A 231 -25.05 6.24 9.90
N LEU A 232 -24.99 6.30 11.23
CA LEU A 232 -26.04 5.78 12.10
C LEU A 232 -26.81 6.94 12.72
N ASP A 233 -28.12 6.95 12.47
CA ASP A 233 -29.05 7.85 13.11
C ASP A 233 -29.45 7.30 14.50
N GLN A 234 -29.65 8.20 15.47
CA GLN A 234 -30.10 7.82 16.81
C GLN A 234 -31.58 7.48 16.90
N ALA A 235 -32.39 7.90 15.92
CA ALA A 235 -33.79 7.56 15.85
C ALA A 235 -33.98 6.13 15.32
N TYR A 236 -34.99 5.44 15.86
CA TYR A 236 -35.48 4.17 15.30
C TYR A 236 -36.94 4.30 14.88
N PRO A 237 -37.28 4.06 13.60
CA PRO A 237 -36.37 3.75 12.48
C PRO A 237 -35.45 4.94 12.13
N PRO A 238 -34.30 4.70 11.47
CA PRO A 238 -33.39 5.78 11.06
C PRO A 238 -34.08 6.82 10.18
N ASP A 239 -33.81 8.10 10.42
CA ASP A 239 -34.25 9.17 9.54
C ASP A 239 -33.43 9.15 8.24
N LEU A 240 -34.06 8.70 7.15
CA LEU A 240 -33.47 8.65 5.82
C LEU A 240 -34.04 9.72 4.89
N SER A 241 -34.64 10.77 5.46
CA SER A 241 -35.12 11.93 4.71
C SER A 241 -33.98 12.65 3.99
N GLU A 242 -34.31 13.32 2.89
CA GLU A 242 -33.33 14.12 2.16
C GLU A 242 -32.77 15.27 3.03
N ALA A 243 -33.59 15.84 3.92
CA ALA A 243 -33.14 16.85 4.86
C ALA A 243 -32.06 16.32 5.81
N LYS A 244 -32.23 15.09 6.31
CA LYS A 244 -31.22 14.44 7.16
C LYS A 244 -29.94 14.16 6.38
N LYS A 245 -30.04 13.61 5.16
CA LYS A 245 -28.88 13.34 4.31
C LYS A 245 -28.12 14.62 3.94
N GLU A 246 -28.83 15.69 3.63
CA GLU A 246 -28.26 17.01 3.35
C GLU A 246 -27.56 17.57 4.60
N SER A 247 -28.16 17.45 5.78
CA SER A 247 -27.55 17.87 7.04
C SER A 247 -26.25 17.10 7.35
N VAL A 248 -26.25 15.78 7.18
CA VAL A 248 -25.05 14.95 7.37
C VAL A 248 -23.98 15.26 6.31
N HIS A 249 -24.38 15.54 5.07
CA HIS A 249 -23.46 15.97 4.03
C HIS A 249 -22.84 17.35 4.32
N ALA A 250 -23.63 18.31 4.80
CA ALA A 250 -23.12 19.60 5.24
C ALA A 250 -22.12 19.43 6.40
N HIS A 251 -22.42 18.54 7.35
CA HIS A 251 -21.50 18.19 8.44
C HIS A 251 -20.21 17.54 7.92
N LEU A 252 -20.29 16.65 6.92
CA LEU A 252 -19.12 16.06 6.26
C LEU A 252 -18.23 17.15 5.66
N VAL A 253 -18.81 18.07 4.89
CA VAL A 253 -18.09 19.18 4.25
C VAL A 253 -17.45 20.09 5.29
N GLN A 254 -18.20 20.46 6.33
CA GLN A 254 -17.69 21.27 7.44
C GLN A 254 -16.52 20.58 8.15
N THR A 255 -16.66 19.29 8.44
CA THR A 255 -15.60 18.49 9.10
C THR A 255 -14.33 18.48 8.25
N LEU A 256 -14.46 18.29 6.94
CA LEU A 256 -13.31 18.34 6.04
C LEU A 256 -12.64 19.71 6.11
N GLN A 257 -13.40 20.80 6.00
CA GLN A 257 -12.88 22.17 5.98
C GLN A 257 -12.21 22.58 7.29
N GLU A 258 -12.76 22.18 8.44
CA GLU A 258 -12.31 22.62 9.75
C GLU A 258 -11.25 21.71 10.37
N TRP A 259 -11.30 20.39 10.10
CA TRP A 259 -10.50 19.40 10.82
C TRP A 259 -9.52 18.64 9.94
N VAL A 260 -9.78 18.52 8.63
CA VAL A 260 -8.93 17.73 7.71
C VAL A 260 -8.02 18.62 6.86
N LEU A 261 -8.59 19.55 6.09
CA LEU A 261 -7.83 20.40 5.17
C LEU A 261 -6.67 21.16 5.85
N PRO A 262 -6.82 21.70 7.09
CA PRO A 262 -5.70 22.39 7.74
C PRO A 262 -4.47 21.52 7.99
N SER A 263 -4.63 20.20 8.03
CA SER A 263 -3.54 19.24 8.23
C SER A 263 -2.85 18.82 6.92
N ILE A 264 -3.35 19.26 5.77
CA ILE A 264 -2.77 18.94 4.46
C ILE A 264 -2.63 20.27 3.69
N PRO A 265 -1.44 20.90 3.68
CA PRO A 265 -1.26 22.21 3.04
C PRO A 265 -1.56 22.22 1.54
N GLY A 266 -2.13 23.32 1.06
CA GLY A 266 -2.51 23.48 -0.35
C GLY A 266 -3.73 22.67 -0.77
N THR A 267 -4.41 21.98 0.16
CA THR A 267 -5.62 21.23 -0.16
C THR A 267 -6.85 22.10 -0.31
N ALA A 268 -7.76 21.64 -1.15
CA ALA A 268 -9.04 22.27 -1.37
C ALA A 268 -10.14 21.22 -1.51
N LEU A 269 -11.34 21.56 -1.03
CA LEU A 269 -12.52 20.78 -1.35
C LEU A 269 -12.87 20.95 -2.83
N ASN A 270 -13.07 19.85 -3.55
CA ASN A 270 -13.58 19.88 -4.91
C ASN A 270 -15.11 20.06 -4.86
N SER A 271 -15.58 21.30 -4.89
CA SER A 271 -17.00 21.63 -4.74
C SER A 271 -17.91 20.94 -5.77
N ASP A 272 -17.46 20.82 -7.03
CA ASP A 272 -18.25 20.23 -8.11
C ASP A 272 -18.49 18.73 -7.87
N LYS A 273 -17.43 17.99 -7.49
CA LYS A 273 -17.54 16.55 -7.20
C LYS A 273 -18.17 16.26 -5.85
N SER A 274 -18.06 17.20 -4.91
CA SER A 274 -18.57 17.13 -3.54
C SER A 274 -19.96 17.72 -3.37
N ALA A 275 -20.65 18.08 -4.45
CA ALA A 275 -22.02 18.56 -4.36
C ALA A 275 -22.96 17.48 -3.79
N TYR A 276 -23.90 17.91 -2.95
CA TYR A 276 -24.96 17.05 -2.41
C TYR A 276 -25.71 16.34 -3.54
N ARG A 277 -25.97 15.04 -3.36
CA ARG A 277 -26.66 14.21 -4.36
C ARG A 277 -28.03 13.81 -3.87
N LEU A 278 -29.05 14.50 -4.38
CA LEU A 278 -30.45 14.22 -4.09
C LEU A 278 -30.82 12.77 -4.46
N GLY A 279 -31.50 12.08 -3.54
CA GLY A 279 -31.98 10.71 -3.71
C GLY A 279 -30.89 9.63 -3.62
N SER A 280 -29.61 10.02 -3.48
CA SER A 280 -28.52 9.06 -3.34
C SER A 280 -28.48 8.48 -1.93
N PRO A 281 -28.36 7.15 -1.76
CA PRO A 281 -28.13 6.53 -0.45
C PRO A 281 -26.69 6.74 0.06
N VAL A 282 -25.85 7.37 -0.76
CA VAL A 282 -24.43 7.62 -0.52
C VAL A 282 -24.13 9.08 -0.82
N GLN A 283 -23.46 9.75 0.11
CA GLN A 283 -22.92 11.09 -0.09
C GLN A 283 -21.40 11.02 -0.17
N ARG A 284 -20.80 11.85 -1.02
CA ARG A 284 -19.35 11.83 -1.28
C ARG A 284 -18.80 13.23 -1.19
N ALA A 285 -17.57 13.32 -0.70
CA ALA A 285 -16.76 14.52 -0.76
C ALA A 285 -15.37 14.15 -1.29
N PHE A 286 -14.77 15.09 -2.02
CA PHE A 286 -13.49 14.93 -2.67
C PHE A 286 -12.58 16.08 -2.25
N VAL A 287 -11.41 15.73 -1.75
CA VAL A 287 -10.36 16.68 -1.39
C VAL A 287 -9.26 16.56 -2.43
N ASP A 288 -8.99 17.66 -3.10
CA ASP A 288 -7.86 17.79 -4.02
C ASP A 288 -6.64 18.30 -3.25
N TYR A 289 -5.49 17.69 -3.51
CA TYR A 289 -4.22 18.05 -2.89
C TYR A 289 -3.10 18.17 -3.92
N PRO A 290 -2.14 19.10 -3.74
CA PRO A 290 -0.99 19.19 -4.62
C PRO A 290 -0.12 17.95 -4.41
N SER A 291 0.10 17.17 -5.47
CA SER A 291 1.06 16.07 -5.40
C SER A 291 2.46 16.66 -5.36
N VAL A 292 3.24 16.28 -4.36
CA VAL A 292 4.66 16.62 -4.27
C VAL A 292 5.52 15.61 -5.03
N VAL A 293 5.02 14.38 -5.23
CA VAL A 293 5.76 13.35 -5.97
C VAL A 293 5.55 13.42 -7.48
N GLU A 294 4.39 13.91 -7.93
CA GLU A 294 4.06 14.18 -9.33
C GLU A 294 3.97 15.69 -9.60
N ASP A 295 5.09 16.28 -10.04
CA ASP A 295 5.22 17.73 -10.28
C ASP A 295 4.04 18.30 -11.11
N GLY A 296 3.31 19.25 -10.51
CA GLY A 296 2.23 19.97 -11.16
C GLY A 296 0.92 19.19 -11.31
N ARG A 297 0.79 18.01 -10.70
CA ARG A 297 -0.46 17.23 -10.67
C ARG A 297 -1.18 17.35 -9.33
N THR A 298 -2.48 17.12 -9.39
CA THR A 298 -3.37 17.13 -8.24
C THR A 298 -3.77 15.70 -7.90
N GLY A 299 -3.48 15.28 -6.67
CA GLY A 299 -4.04 14.06 -6.10
C GLY A 299 -5.46 14.31 -5.59
N THR A 300 -6.27 13.25 -5.53
CA THR A 300 -7.63 13.33 -4.98
C THR A 300 -7.84 12.27 -3.89
N LEU A 301 -8.31 12.70 -2.74
CA LEU A 301 -8.82 11.87 -1.65
C LEU A 301 -10.35 11.83 -1.72
N LYS A 302 -10.93 10.62 -1.70
CA LYS A 302 -12.37 10.42 -1.69
C LYS A 302 -12.82 10.02 -0.29
N ILE A 303 -13.85 10.71 0.21
CA ILE A 303 -14.55 10.39 1.44
C ILE A 303 -16.00 10.07 1.10
N GLU A 304 -16.50 8.96 1.60
CA GLU A 304 -17.83 8.44 1.30
C GLU A 304 -18.61 8.16 2.58
N VAL A 305 -19.88 8.58 2.62
CA VAL A 305 -20.79 8.32 3.73
C VAL A 305 -22.02 7.60 3.19
N MET A 306 -22.23 6.36 3.65
CA MET A 306 -23.39 5.54 3.31
C MET A 306 -24.46 5.62 4.40
N PHE A 307 -25.71 5.79 4.00
CA PHE A 307 -26.85 5.79 4.93
C PHE A 307 -27.45 4.39 5.00
N THR A 308 -27.40 3.79 6.19
CA THR A 308 -27.92 2.44 6.42
C THR A 308 -29.32 2.48 7.01
N ARG A 309 -30.12 1.45 6.70
CA ARG A 309 -31.49 1.26 7.24
C ARG A 309 -31.49 0.56 8.59
N SER A 310 -30.34 0.06 9.00
CA SER A 310 -30.15 -0.91 10.06
C SER A 310 -28.84 -0.60 10.78
N VAL A 311 -28.81 -0.83 12.08
CA VAL A 311 -27.59 -0.66 12.88
C VAL A 311 -26.71 -1.89 12.67
N PRO A 312 -25.56 -1.79 11.97
CA PRO A 312 -24.64 -2.91 11.91
C PRO A 312 -24.03 -3.17 13.27
N GLY A 313 -23.46 -4.36 13.45
CA GLY A 313 -22.47 -4.54 14.51
C GLY A 313 -21.34 -3.51 14.35
N TRP A 314 -20.91 -2.92 15.46
CA TRP A 314 -19.82 -1.97 15.51
C TRP A 314 -18.97 -2.23 16.76
N GLU A 315 -17.70 -1.81 16.72
CA GLU A 315 -16.77 -1.92 17.84
C GLU A 315 -15.88 -0.67 17.92
N ALA A 316 -15.46 -0.29 19.12
CA ALA A 316 -14.43 0.73 19.31
C ALA A 316 -13.06 0.13 19.00
N GLN A 317 -12.34 0.70 18.04
CA GLN A 317 -11.02 0.22 17.63
C GLN A 317 -10.03 1.39 17.57
N SER A 318 -8.77 1.13 17.91
CA SER A 318 -7.70 2.05 17.56
C SER A 318 -7.57 2.14 16.04
N VAL A 319 -7.15 3.29 15.53
CA VAL A 319 -6.85 3.52 14.11
C VAL A 319 -5.37 3.83 14.01
N TYR A 320 -4.65 3.09 13.17
CA TYR A 320 -3.20 3.22 13.01
C TYR A 320 -2.84 3.75 11.62
N ALA A 321 -1.70 4.44 11.54
CA ALA A 321 -1.03 4.68 10.27
C ALA A 321 -0.67 3.34 9.62
N PHE A 322 -0.50 3.30 8.29
CA PHE A 322 -0.31 2.04 7.60
C PHE A 322 0.90 1.25 8.15
N PRO A 323 0.73 0.00 8.62
CA PRO A 323 1.77 -0.73 9.35
C PRO A 323 3.08 -0.93 8.59
N ALA A 324 3.05 -0.95 7.24
CA ALA A 324 4.27 -1.10 6.46
C ALA A 324 5.08 0.20 6.35
N LEU A 325 4.46 1.37 6.58
CA LEU A 325 5.15 2.65 6.59
C LEU A 325 5.99 2.84 7.85
N THR A 326 5.76 2.05 8.91
CA THR A 326 6.42 2.20 10.21
C THR A 326 7.43 1.07 10.39
N HIS A 327 8.72 1.35 10.29
CA HIS A 327 9.77 0.42 10.75
C HIS A 327 10.01 0.53 12.28
N GLY A 328 9.13 1.26 12.98
CA GLY A 328 9.05 1.38 14.44
C GLY A 328 7.69 0.93 14.98
N PRO A 329 7.36 1.24 16.25
CA PRO A 329 6.06 0.91 16.83
C PRO A 329 4.93 1.51 15.97
N ALA A 330 3.80 0.79 15.87
CA ALA A 330 2.65 1.23 15.12
C ALA A 330 2.23 2.64 15.58
N VAL A 331 2.13 3.58 14.64
CA VAL A 331 1.73 4.95 14.95
C VAL A 331 0.22 4.99 15.06
N GLU A 332 -0.28 5.07 16.28
CA GLU A 332 -1.70 5.27 16.54
C GLU A 332 -2.13 6.68 16.13
N LEU A 333 -3.17 6.78 15.31
CA LEU A 333 -3.78 8.02 14.84
C LEU A 333 -4.93 8.44 15.76
N VAL A 334 -5.76 7.48 16.16
CA VAL A 334 -6.91 7.65 17.03
C VAL A 334 -7.02 6.43 17.94
N SER A 335 -7.06 6.63 19.26
CA SER A 335 -7.08 5.54 20.24
C SER A 335 -8.39 4.75 20.25
N ARG A 336 -9.51 5.43 20.03
CA ARG A 336 -10.85 4.83 20.05
C ARG A 336 -11.71 5.46 18.97
N PHE A 337 -11.91 4.75 17.88
CA PHE A 337 -12.79 5.17 16.78
C PHE A 337 -13.93 4.15 16.63
N PRO A 338 -15.20 4.60 16.50
CA PRO A 338 -16.30 3.68 16.24
C PRO A 338 -16.17 3.08 14.83
N CYS A 339 -15.91 1.79 14.75
CA CYS A 339 -15.69 1.07 13.49
C CYS A 339 -16.82 0.08 13.23
N ALA A 340 -17.27 -0.02 11.98
CA ALA A 340 -18.16 -1.11 11.59
C ALA A 340 -17.46 -2.45 11.82
N ALA A 341 -18.17 -3.42 12.39
CA ALA A 341 -17.65 -4.76 12.62
C ALA A 341 -17.19 -5.39 11.30
N THR A 342 -16.15 -6.21 11.35
CA THR A 342 -15.56 -6.80 10.12
C THR A 342 -16.60 -7.56 9.29
N TRP A 343 -17.48 -8.35 9.93
CA TRP A 343 -18.52 -9.10 9.24
C TRP A 343 -19.54 -8.22 8.50
N ALA A 344 -19.89 -7.05 9.07
CA ALA A 344 -20.82 -6.10 8.44
C ALA A 344 -20.17 -5.46 7.20
N THR A 345 -18.90 -5.10 7.31
CA THR A 345 -18.11 -4.63 6.16
C THR A 345 -18.02 -5.71 5.07
N MET A 346 -17.83 -6.99 5.45
CA MET A 346 -17.79 -8.09 4.48
C MET A 346 -19.12 -8.34 3.79
N GLN A 347 -20.24 -8.23 4.49
CA GLN A 347 -21.56 -8.33 3.87
C GLN A 347 -21.78 -7.25 2.81
N GLY A 348 -21.37 -6.00 3.07
CA GLY A 348 -21.38 -4.93 2.07
C GLY A 348 -20.52 -5.26 0.84
N LYS A 349 -19.34 -5.87 1.04
CA LYS A 349 -18.47 -6.30 -0.07
C LYS A 349 -19.08 -7.46 -0.87
N LEU A 350 -19.71 -8.43 -0.22
CA LEU A 350 -20.44 -9.50 -0.90
C LEU A 350 -21.58 -8.94 -1.75
N HIS A 351 -22.34 -7.99 -1.22
CA HIS A 351 -23.40 -7.34 -1.97
C HIS A 351 -22.84 -6.59 -3.18
N ALA A 352 -21.75 -5.84 -3.02
CA ALA A 352 -21.08 -5.16 -4.13
C ALA A 352 -20.69 -6.14 -5.26
N LEU A 353 -20.16 -7.33 -4.92
CA LEU A 353 -19.85 -8.36 -5.92
C LEU A 353 -21.06 -8.82 -6.74
N THR A 354 -22.27 -8.82 -6.16
CA THR A 354 -23.49 -9.21 -6.89
C THR A 354 -23.95 -8.16 -7.90
N LEU A 355 -23.49 -6.91 -7.74
CA LEU A 355 -23.83 -5.80 -8.63
C LEU A 355 -22.77 -5.57 -9.71
N MET A 356 -21.66 -6.29 -9.65
CA MET A 356 -20.53 -6.12 -10.56
C MET A 356 -20.71 -6.94 -11.84
N HIS A 357 -20.15 -6.41 -12.94
CA HIS A 357 -20.07 -7.10 -14.22
C HIS A 357 -18.65 -7.63 -14.42
N PRO A 358 -18.42 -8.96 -14.45
CA PRO A 358 -17.08 -9.51 -14.44
C PRO A 358 -16.16 -8.95 -15.54
N GLY A 359 -15.01 -8.42 -15.14
CA GLY A 359 -13.95 -7.99 -16.05
C GLY A 359 -14.07 -6.57 -16.57
N GLN A 360 -14.93 -5.73 -15.99
CA GLN A 360 -15.05 -4.32 -16.37
C GLN A 360 -14.21 -3.39 -15.50
N ASP A 361 -14.00 -3.68 -14.21
CA ASP A 361 -13.26 -2.81 -13.30
C ASP A 361 -12.26 -3.55 -12.39
N PHE A 362 -11.06 -2.99 -12.25
CA PHE A 362 -10.05 -3.43 -11.28
C PHE A 362 -10.54 -3.33 -9.83
N GLN A 363 -11.55 -2.49 -9.55
CA GLN A 363 -12.17 -2.41 -8.23
C GLN A 363 -12.82 -3.72 -7.77
N GLU A 364 -13.29 -4.55 -8.71
CA GLU A 364 -13.93 -5.86 -8.45
C GLU A 364 -13.00 -6.80 -7.65
N MET A 365 -11.71 -6.77 -7.98
CA MET A 365 -10.68 -7.63 -7.39
C MET A 365 -10.47 -7.36 -5.89
N ARG A 366 -10.70 -6.12 -5.45
CA ARG A 366 -10.48 -5.69 -4.05
C ARG A 366 -11.47 -6.35 -3.09
N HIS A 367 -12.71 -6.49 -3.54
CA HIS A 367 -13.76 -7.10 -2.72
C HIS A 367 -13.51 -8.60 -2.53
N VAL A 368 -13.18 -9.31 -3.62
CA VAL A 368 -12.79 -10.73 -3.56
C VAL A 368 -11.54 -10.92 -2.70
N HIS A 369 -10.55 -10.02 -2.84
CA HIS A 369 -9.35 -10.02 -2.00
C HIS A 369 -9.68 -9.93 -0.51
N ASP A 370 -10.39 -8.87 -0.10
CA ASP A 370 -10.69 -8.60 1.30
C ASP A 370 -11.50 -9.74 1.94
N LEU A 371 -12.48 -10.27 1.21
CA LEU A 371 -13.27 -11.43 1.65
C LEU A 371 -12.39 -12.69 1.79
N GLY A 372 -11.48 -12.92 0.84
CA GLY A 372 -10.54 -14.03 0.91
C GLY A 372 -9.57 -13.93 2.08
N VAL A 373 -9.05 -12.74 2.37
CA VAL A 373 -8.20 -12.48 3.54
C VAL A 373 -9.01 -12.66 4.84
N TRP A 374 -10.22 -12.11 4.90
CA TRP A 374 -11.10 -12.24 6.06
C TRP A 374 -11.40 -13.68 6.40
N MET A 375 -11.77 -14.50 5.42
CA MET A 375 -12.04 -15.92 5.62
C MET A 375 -10.83 -16.72 6.11
N ARG A 376 -9.61 -16.31 5.74
CA ARG A 376 -8.37 -16.95 6.22
C ARG A 376 -8.03 -16.55 7.66
N ARG A 377 -8.37 -15.32 8.07
CA ARG A 377 -7.95 -14.75 9.36
C ARG A 377 -9.01 -14.80 10.45
N THR A 378 -10.30 -14.83 10.09
CA THR A 378 -11.42 -14.70 11.02
C THR A 378 -12.38 -15.88 10.89
N PRO A 379 -12.06 -17.07 11.43
CA PRO A 379 -12.83 -18.29 11.20
C PRO A 379 -14.08 -18.45 12.08
N SER A 380 -14.61 -17.38 12.68
CA SER A 380 -15.76 -17.51 13.59
C SER A 380 -17.06 -17.69 12.81
N LYS A 381 -17.57 -18.93 12.81
CA LYS A 381 -18.85 -19.29 12.19
C LYS A 381 -20.06 -18.55 12.78
N HIS A 382 -19.92 -17.96 13.97
CA HIS A 382 -20.97 -17.17 14.61
C HIS A 382 -21.35 -15.91 13.84
N HIS A 383 -20.51 -15.45 12.89
CA HIS A 383 -20.84 -14.28 12.07
C HIS A 383 -21.78 -14.60 10.90
N TYR A 384 -21.84 -15.84 10.43
CA TYR A 384 -22.59 -16.18 9.20
C TYR A 384 -24.10 -16.00 9.36
N PRO A 385 -24.75 -16.46 10.45
CA PRO A 385 -26.16 -16.17 10.69
C PRO A 385 -26.47 -14.67 10.68
N ARG A 386 -25.61 -13.85 11.29
CA ARG A 386 -25.76 -12.39 11.38
C ARG A 386 -25.68 -11.74 9.99
N MET A 387 -24.71 -12.15 9.18
CA MET A 387 -24.57 -11.65 7.79
C MET A 387 -25.80 -11.96 6.94
N VAL A 388 -26.36 -13.17 7.05
CA VAL A 388 -27.58 -13.56 6.32
C VAL A 388 -28.78 -12.74 6.75
N ARG A 389 -29.02 -12.61 8.06
CA ARG A 389 -30.11 -11.79 8.61
C ARG A 389 -30.02 -10.34 8.18
N GLN A 390 -28.84 -9.75 8.32
CA GLN A 390 -28.57 -8.37 7.91
C GLN A 390 -28.87 -8.17 6.42
N GLY A 391 -28.47 -9.12 5.58
CA GLY A 391 -28.82 -9.09 4.16
C GLY A 391 -30.33 -9.09 3.88
N PHE A 392 -31.13 -9.74 4.74
CA PHE A 392 -32.58 -9.77 4.58
C PHE A 392 -33.19 -8.43 4.97
N VAL A 393 -32.71 -7.85 6.08
CA VAL A 393 -33.12 -6.52 6.56
C VAL A 393 -32.82 -5.44 5.52
N ASP A 394 -31.63 -5.50 4.91
CA ASP A 394 -31.22 -4.52 3.91
C ASP A 394 -31.89 -4.77 2.54
N GLY A 395 -32.63 -5.87 2.37
CA GLY A 395 -33.30 -6.23 1.12
C GLY A 395 -32.35 -6.73 0.03
N VAL A 396 -31.12 -7.11 0.39
CA VAL A 396 -30.05 -7.49 -0.56
C VAL A 396 -29.88 -9.00 -0.73
N MET A 397 -30.54 -9.83 0.11
CA MET A 397 -30.35 -11.29 0.05
C MET A 397 -30.70 -11.92 -1.30
N ARG A 398 -31.73 -11.43 -2.00
CA ARG A 398 -32.09 -12.01 -3.30
C ARG A 398 -30.92 -11.93 -4.28
N ASN A 399 -30.23 -10.79 -4.33
CA ASN A 399 -29.06 -10.60 -5.18
C ASN A 399 -27.89 -11.49 -4.75
N LEU A 400 -27.71 -11.68 -3.43
CA LEU A 400 -26.66 -12.55 -2.88
C LEU A 400 -26.86 -14.03 -3.20
N LEU A 401 -28.10 -14.52 -3.14
CA LEU A 401 -28.41 -15.92 -3.40
C LEU A 401 -28.34 -16.26 -4.88
N ASP A 402 -28.85 -15.37 -5.75
CA ASP A 402 -29.00 -15.67 -7.17
C ASP A 402 -27.78 -15.21 -8.01
N GLY A 403 -27.11 -14.13 -7.61
CA GLY A 403 -26.09 -13.46 -8.42
C GLY A 403 -24.64 -13.78 -8.07
N LEU A 404 -24.36 -14.19 -6.83
CA LEU A 404 -22.98 -14.30 -6.36
C LEU A 404 -22.22 -15.48 -6.99
N LEU A 405 -22.82 -16.68 -7.01
CA LEU A 405 -22.12 -17.87 -7.52
C LEU A 405 -21.78 -17.75 -9.02
N PRO A 406 -22.68 -17.31 -9.91
CA PRO A 406 -22.34 -17.07 -11.32
C PRO A 406 -21.23 -16.02 -11.49
N ALA A 407 -21.22 -14.96 -10.66
CA ALA A 407 -20.15 -13.97 -10.68
C ALA A 407 -18.81 -14.60 -10.28
N LEU A 408 -18.77 -15.40 -9.22
CA LEU A 408 -17.55 -16.10 -8.77
C LEU A 408 -17.03 -17.12 -9.80
N GLU A 409 -17.90 -17.83 -10.50
CA GLU A 409 -17.51 -18.72 -11.60
C GLU A 409 -16.86 -17.94 -12.73
N THR A 410 -17.48 -16.83 -13.13
CA THR A 410 -16.91 -15.95 -14.17
C THR A 410 -15.56 -15.38 -13.75
N PHE A 411 -15.43 -14.99 -12.47
CA PHE A 411 -14.17 -14.52 -11.89
C PHE A 411 -13.07 -15.59 -11.88
N ALA A 412 -13.41 -16.84 -11.57
CA ALA A 412 -12.47 -17.95 -11.53
C ALA A 412 -11.90 -18.28 -12.91
N GLU A 413 -12.74 -18.24 -13.95
CA GLU A 413 -12.38 -18.61 -15.32
C GLU A 413 -11.70 -17.48 -16.10
N SER A 414 -11.82 -16.24 -15.63
CA SER A 414 -11.32 -15.07 -16.34
C SER A 414 -9.82 -14.84 -16.13
N GLU A 415 -9.02 -15.17 -17.14
CA GLU A 415 -7.60 -14.81 -17.25
C GLU A 415 -7.34 -13.30 -17.09
N ALA A 416 -8.29 -12.47 -17.51
CA ALA A 416 -8.20 -11.02 -17.29
C ALA A 416 -8.25 -10.68 -15.79
N CYS A 417 -9.13 -11.33 -15.02
CA CYS A 417 -9.22 -11.16 -13.57
C CYS A 417 -7.94 -11.64 -12.88
N HIS A 418 -7.39 -12.80 -13.27
CA HIS A 418 -6.11 -13.30 -12.76
C HIS A 418 -4.95 -12.30 -12.95
N ARG A 419 -4.85 -11.68 -14.14
CA ARG A 419 -3.83 -10.65 -14.41
C ARG A 419 -4.11 -9.36 -13.63
N ALA A 420 -5.36 -8.92 -13.57
CA ALA A 420 -5.77 -7.75 -12.83
C ALA A 420 -5.46 -7.90 -11.33
N TYR A 421 -5.76 -9.06 -10.76
CA TYR A 421 -5.48 -9.38 -9.37
C TYR A 421 -3.98 -9.38 -9.05
N ARG A 422 -3.15 -10.00 -9.90
CA ARG A 422 -1.69 -9.98 -9.72
C ARG A 422 -1.13 -8.56 -9.72
N ARG A 423 -1.60 -7.70 -10.64
CA ARG A 423 -1.24 -6.27 -10.67
C ARG A 423 -1.69 -5.57 -9.40
N TYR A 424 -2.94 -5.78 -8.99
CA TYR A 424 -3.48 -5.25 -7.75
C TYR A 424 -2.63 -5.61 -6.52
N ILE A 425 -2.17 -6.86 -6.40
CA ILE A 425 -1.26 -7.25 -5.30
C ILE A 425 0.07 -6.50 -5.40
N VAL A 426 0.67 -6.42 -6.58
CA VAL A 426 1.93 -5.67 -6.76
C VAL A 426 1.78 -4.20 -6.39
N ASP A 427 0.66 -3.59 -6.78
CA ASP A 427 0.40 -2.16 -6.61
C ASP A 427 0.01 -1.78 -5.18
N MET A 428 -0.60 -2.70 -4.42
CA MET A 428 -1.16 -2.42 -3.10
C MET A 428 -0.40 -3.05 -1.94
N TYR A 429 0.45 -4.04 -2.19
CA TYR A 429 1.24 -4.67 -1.14
C TYR A 429 2.71 -4.25 -1.24
N PRO A 430 3.34 -3.90 -0.11
CA PRO A 430 4.79 -3.86 -0.01
C PRO A 430 5.37 -5.20 -0.47
N SER A 431 6.50 -5.17 -1.20
CA SER A 431 7.14 -6.40 -1.71
C SER A 431 7.37 -7.45 -0.62
N SER A 432 7.77 -7.04 0.58
CA SER A 432 8.01 -7.91 1.74
C SER A 432 6.75 -8.61 2.28
N ARG A 433 5.55 -8.14 1.91
CA ARG A 433 4.26 -8.64 2.40
C ARG A 433 3.38 -9.25 1.30
N ARG A 434 3.81 -9.24 0.03
CA ARG A 434 3.05 -9.83 -1.09
C ARG A 434 2.71 -11.30 -0.88
N GLY A 435 3.54 -12.04 -0.14
CA GLY A 435 3.27 -13.44 0.22
C GLY A 435 2.11 -13.66 1.19
N ASP A 436 1.66 -12.60 1.88
CA ASP A 436 0.51 -12.68 2.79
C ASP A 436 -0.82 -12.64 2.04
N ALA A 437 -0.82 -12.14 0.79
CA ALA A 437 -2.00 -12.09 -0.03
C ALA A 437 -2.40 -13.51 -0.49
N PRO A 438 -3.69 -13.88 -0.45
CA PRO A 438 -4.15 -15.08 -1.11
C PRO A 438 -3.86 -15.00 -2.62
N ASP A 439 -3.54 -16.12 -3.25
CA ASP A 439 -3.65 -16.22 -4.71
C ASP A 439 -5.12 -16.06 -5.15
N TRP A 440 -5.34 -15.67 -6.40
CA TRP A 440 -6.68 -15.37 -6.92
C TRP A 440 -7.65 -16.54 -6.76
N ASP A 441 -7.24 -17.74 -7.18
CA ASP A 441 -8.11 -18.92 -7.09
C ASP A 441 -8.47 -19.24 -5.64
N SER A 442 -7.53 -19.08 -4.72
CA SER A 442 -7.81 -19.27 -3.31
C SER A 442 -8.68 -18.18 -2.73
N ALA A 443 -8.58 -16.92 -3.18
CA ALA A 443 -9.47 -15.85 -2.75
C ALA A 443 -10.90 -16.17 -3.21
N VAL A 444 -11.09 -16.50 -4.49
CA VAL A 444 -12.40 -16.89 -5.06
C VAL A 444 -12.98 -18.12 -4.35
N ARG A 445 -12.19 -19.18 -4.12
CA ARG A 445 -12.62 -20.36 -3.34
C ARG A 445 -13.05 -20.01 -1.92
N SER A 446 -12.37 -19.05 -1.29
CA SER A 446 -12.72 -18.60 0.07
C SER A 446 -14.05 -17.86 0.08
N VAL A 447 -14.33 -17.02 -0.93
CA VAL A 447 -15.64 -16.35 -1.06
C VAL A 447 -16.75 -17.36 -1.34
N ARG A 448 -16.50 -18.36 -2.21
CA ARG A 448 -17.46 -19.44 -2.45
C ARG A 448 -17.78 -20.19 -1.16
N ARG A 449 -16.74 -20.58 -0.41
CA ARG A 449 -16.91 -21.26 0.87
C ARG A 449 -17.68 -20.42 1.88
N LEU A 450 -17.41 -19.12 1.96
CA LEU A 450 -18.18 -18.20 2.80
C LEU A 450 -19.66 -18.22 2.44
N TRP A 451 -19.98 -18.14 1.16
CA TRP A 451 -21.36 -18.21 0.69
C TRP A 451 -22.03 -19.55 1.04
N GLU A 452 -21.35 -20.68 0.83
CA GLU A 452 -21.84 -22.01 1.20
C GLU A 452 -22.10 -22.11 2.71
N GLU A 453 -21.17 -21.63 3.54
CA GLU A 453 -21.29 -21.64 4.99
C GLU A 453 -22.40 -20.69 5.49
N MET A 454 -22.64 -19.56 4.81
CA MET A 454 -23.79 -18.68 5.05
C MET A 454 -25.11 -19.37 4.71
N CYS A 455 -25.21 -20.00 3.55
CA CYS A 455 -26.42 -20.74 3.14
C CYS A 455 -26.72 -21.94 4.04
N ALA A 456 -25.69 -22.59 4.59
CA ALA A 456 -25.83 -23.70 5.53
C ALA A 456 -26.02 -23.25 6.99
N SER A 457 -25.93 -21.95 7.28
CA SER A 457 -26.05 -21.43 8.64
C SER A 457 -27.49 -21.50 9.13
N ASP A 458 -27.65 -21.79 10.43
CA ASP A 458 -28.96 -21.79 11.10
C ASP A 458 -29.38 -20.35 11.42
N TRP A 459 -29.61 -19.55 10.38
CA TRP A 459 -29.94 -18.13 10.51
C TRP A 459 -31.36 -17.89 11.04
N GLU A 460 -32.22 -18.91 11.04
CA GLU A 460 -33.56 -18.85 11.64
C GLU A 460 -33.53 -18.98 13.17
N ASN A 461 -32.40 -19.41 13.75
CA ASN A 461 -32.27 -19.60 15.19
C ASN A 461 -32.30 -18.25 15.95
N SER A 462 -33.29 -18.13 16.84
CA SER A 462 -33.57 -16.94 17.66
C SER A 462 -32.43 -16.55 18.59
N ASP A 463 -31.52 -17.47 18.94
CA ASP A 463 -30.34 -17.18 19.76
C ASP A 463 -29.34 -16.24 19.05
N TYR A 464 -29.52 -16.04 17.74
CA TYR A 464 -28.77 -15.06 16.94
C TYR A 464 -29.52 -13.76 16.73
N ASP A 465 -30.61 -13.48 17.46
CA ASP A 465 -31.11 -12.11 17.54
C ASP A 465 -29.96 -11.25 18.05
N PRO A 466 -29.48 -10.28 17.24
CA PRO A 466 -28.48 -9.37 17.75
C PRO A 466 -29.14 -8.69 18.94
N ASP A 467 -28.56 -8.87 20.13
CA ASP A 467 -28.86 -7.99 21.25
C ASP A 467 -28.85 -6.56 20.69
N PRO A 468 -29.85 -5.72 21.03
CA PRO A 468 -29.88 -4.36 20.55
C PRO A 468 -28.52 -3.75 20.84
N VAL A 469 -27.77 -3.49 19.77
CA VAL A 469 -26.43 -2.92 19.90
C VAL A 469 -26.67 -1.48 20.26
N ASP A 470 -26.33 -1.13 21.49
CA ASP A 470 -26.40 0.26 21.94
C ASP A 470 -25.65 1.13 20.92
N LEU A 471 -26.26 2.26 20.59
CA LEU A 471 -25.61 3.21 19.71
C LEU A 471 -24.35 3.74 20.40
N PRO A 472 -23.27 3.96 19.64
CA PRO A 472 -22.08 4.55 20.23
C PRO A 472 -22.44 5.93 20.77
N ILE A 473 -21.88 6.29 21.92
CA ILE A 473 -22.05 7.59 22.57
C ILE A 473 -20.73 8.33 22.45
N GLU A 474 -20.75 9.57 21.94
CA GLU A 474 -19.53 10.35 21.64
C GLU A 474 -18.55 10.44 22.83
N ALA A 475 -19.07 10.50 24.06
CA ALA A 475 -18.30 10.54 25.29
C ALA A 475 -17.43 9.29 25.53
N ASP A 476 -17.77 8.15 24.95
CA ASP A 476 -17.02 6.89 25.12
C ASP A 476 -15.80 6.77 24.17
N PHE A 477 -15.66 7.72 23.24
CA PHE A 477 -14.63 7.73 22.19
C PHE A 477 -13.74 8.95 22.24
N LYS A 478 -14.19 10.03 22.88
CA LYS A 478 -13.34 11.17 23.18
C LYS A 478 -12.62 10.89 24.48
N ASP A 479 -11.30 11.02 24.46
CA ASP A 479 -10.52 10.96 25.68
C ASP A 479 -11.14 11.93 26.70
N PRO A 480 -11.41 11.49 27.95
CA PRO A 480 -11.89 12.40 28.97
C PRO A 480 -10.88 13.56 29.04
N PRO A 481 -11.33 14.81 29.23
CA PRO A 481 -10.44 15.96 29.25
C PRO A 481 -9.46 15.84 30.43
N SER A 482 -8.38 15.10 30.23
CA SER A 482 -7.31 14.94 31.20
C SER A 482 -6.52 16.24 31.16
N HIS A 483 -6.78 17.11 32.14
CA HIS A 483 -6.01 18.33 32.42
C HIS A 483 -5.86 19.32 31.24
N ALA A 484 -6.88 19.46 30.39
CA ALA A 484 -6.98 20.62 29.50
C ALA A 484 -7.59 21.81 30.26
N ALA A 485 -6.78 22.46 31.11
CA ALA A 485 -7.08 23.83 31.55
C ALA A 485 -7.07 24.85 30.39
N ASP A 486 -6.69 24.41 29.18
CA ASP A 486 -6.31 25.26 28.07
C ASP A 486 -7.17 25.02 26.81
N SER A 487 -8.44 24.60 26.93
CA SER A 487 -9.31 24.49 25.74
C SER A 487 -9.55 25.86 25.06
N ALA A 488 -9.62 26.92 25.85
CA ALA A 488 -9.67 28.30 25.33
C ALA A 488 -8.32 28.73 24.74
N GLU A 489 -7.21 28.28 25.32
CA GLU A 489 -5.86 28.63 24.88
C GLU A 489 -5.42 27.82 23.65
N LEU A 490 -5.88 26.58 23.48
CA LEU A 490 -5.71 25.77 22.27
C LEU A 490 -6.54 26.34 21.12
N SER A 491 -7.76 26.80 21.39
CA SER A 491 -8.58 27.53 20.40
C SER A 491 -7.94 28.86 20.01
N ALA A 492 -7.35 29.58 20.98
CA ALA A 492 -6.63 30.83 20.74
C ALA A 492 -5.29 30.60 20.02
N GLN A 493 -4.54 29.55 20.36
CA GLN A 493 -3.33 29.13 19.65
C GLN A 493 -3.65 28.69 18.24
N THR A 494 -4.73 27.92 18.03
CA THR A 494 -5.16 27.52 16.68
C THR A 494 -5.56 28.74 15.85
N LYS A 495 -6.27 29.72 16.44
CA LYS A 495 -6.54 31.01 15.78
C LYS A 495 -5.28 31.84 15.52
N ALA A 496 -4.33 31.86 16.43
CA ALA A 496 -3.06 32.60 16.28
C ALA A 496 -2.15 31.94 15.24
N MET A 497 -2.09 30.60 15.20
CA MET A 497 -1.42 29.84 14.15
C MET A 497 -2.10 30.10 12.80
N ARG A 498 -3.44 30.14 12.73
CA ARG A 498 -4.18 30.49 11.51
C ARG A 498 -3.81 31.88 10.99
N ALA A 499 -3.79 32.88 11.87
CA ALA A 499 -3.38 34.24 11.50
C ALA A 499 -1.90 34.32 11.08
N ALA A 500 -1.01 33.57 11.73
CA ALA A 500 0.40 33.51 11.34
C ALA A 500 0.61 32.79 10.00
N THR A 501 -0.10 31.68 9.76
CA THR A 501 -0.04 30.92 8.50
C THR A 501 -0.66 31.69 7.34
N GLU A 502 -1.74 32.45 7.56
CA GLU A 502 -2.30 33.37 6.54
C GLU A 502 -1.31 34.49 6.18
N MET A 503 -0.59 35.08 7.15
CA MET A 503 0.42 36.09 6.88
C MET A 503 1.67 35.53 6.15
N VAL A 504 2.06 34.28 6.43
CA VAL A 504 3.17 33.62 5.72
C VAL A 504 2.74 33.21 4.31
N HIS A 505 1.52 32.72 4.13
CA HIS A 505 0.98 32.31 2.83
C HIS A 505 0.89 33.47 1.83
N ASP A 506 0.50 34.68 2.26
CA ASP A 506 0.48 35.84 1.38
C ASP A 506 1.88 36.22 0.89
N SER A 507 2.89 36.12 1.77
CA SER A 507 4.27 36.44 1.42
C SER A 507 4.93 35.42 0.48
N GLU A 508 4.70 34.12 0.69
CA GLU A 508 5.26 33.06 -0.16
C GLU A 508 4.51 32.93 -1.48
N ALA A 509 3.18 33.10 -1.49
CA ALA A 509 2.39 33.14 -2.70
C ALA A 509 2.73 34.35 -3.59
N GLU A 510 3.00 35.52 -3.00
CA GLU A 510 3.50 36.68 -3.76
C GLU A 510 4.90 36.42 -4.33
N ILE A 511 5.82 35.85 -3.55
CA ILE A 511 7.17 35.49 -4.04
C ILE A 511 7.09 34.49 -5.21
N TYR A 512 6.21 33.50 -5.11
CA TYR A 512 6.02 32.49 -6.15
C TYR A 512 5.34 33.08 -7.41
N ALA A 513 4.30 33.90 -7.24
CA ALA A 513 3.64 34.59 -8.34
C ALA A 513 4.57 35.59 -9.06
N ASP A 514 5.47 36.24 -8.32
CA ASP A 514 6.44 37.20 -8.86
C ASP A 514 7.60 36.50 -9.58
N TYR A 515 8.04 35.32 -9.10
CA TYR A 515 8.96 34.43 -9.82
C TYR A 515 8.41 34.04 -11.21
N TRP A 516 7.13 33.69 -11.31
CA TRP A 516 6.51 33.31 -12.58
C TRP A 516 6.28 34.51 -13.52
N ARG A 517 5.91 35.69 -13.00
CA ARG A 517 5.80 36.93 -13.79
C ARG A 517 7.14 37.39 -14.38
N LYS A 518 8.23 37.26 -13.63
CA LYS A 518 9.60 37.58 -14.08
C LYS A 518 10.13 36.59 -15.11
N ARG A 519 9.62 35.36 -15.11
CA ARG A 519 9.97 34.32 -16.09
C ARG A 519 9.21 34.52 -17.41
N SER A 520 7.92 34.85 -17.35
CA SER A 520 7.10 35.08 -18.56
C SER A 520 7.49 36.33 -19.35
N THR A 521 8.18 37.29 -18.72
CA THR A 521 8.67 38.53 -19.35
C THR A 521 10.08 38.42 -19.93
N ARG A 522 10.78 37.28 -19.71
CA ARG A 522 12.10 37.00 -20.31
C ARG A 522 12.04 36.18 -21.60
N GLU A 523 10.86 35.69 -21.98
CA GLU A 523 10.62 34.92 -23.21
C GLU A 523 9.87 35.73 -24.29
N SER A 524 9.74 37.05 -24.09
CA SER A 524 9.30 38.05 -25.06
C SER A 524 10.42 39.05 -25.32
#